data_AF-U1RBK6-F1
#
_entry.id   AF-U1RBK6-F1
#
_cell.length_a   1.000
_cell.length_b   1.000
_cell.length_c   1.000
_cell.angle_alpha   90.00
_cell.angle_beta   90.00
_cell.angle_gamma   90.00
#
_symmetry.space_group_name_H-M   'P 1'
#
loop_
_entity.id
_entity.type
_entity.pdbx_description
1 polymer ?
#
loop_
_entity_poly.entity_id
_entity_poly.type
_entity_poly.pdbx_seq_one_letter_code
_entity_poly.pdbx_strand_id
1 'polypeptide(L)'
;MTAADRSEERTASARAAGPPDSADAVGPVDVVVLAGGTGRRLDGASKPDVVARGLRLLDHVLAGLEQLRGRGVPLGRVCAVAPAEVALPDGVLRALED
;
A
#
# COMPACT_ATOMS: atom_id res chain seq x y z
N MET A 1 40.07 -8.43 -17.90
CA MET A 1 38.75 -8.71 -17.28
C MET A 1 38.76 -8.10 -15.88
N THR A 2 39.00 -6.79 -15.73
CA THR A 2 38.14 -5.58 -15.95
C THR A 2 37.30 -5.26 -14.73
N ALA A 3 37.91 -4.51 -13.80
CA ALA A 3 37.24 -3.93 -12.62
C ALA A 3 37.34 -2.40 -12.57
N ALA A 4 38.03 -1.76 -13.52
CA ALA A 4 38.29 -0.31 -13.50
C ALA A 4 37.42 0.51 -14.47
N ASP A 5 36.59 -0.13 -15.30
CA ASP A 5 35.87 0.54 -16.40
C ASP A 5 34.40 0.86 -16.09
N ARG A 6 33.95 0.68 -14.83
CA ARG A 6 32.51 0.83 -14.47
C ARG A 6 32.20 2.10 -13.67
N SER A 7 33.21 2.90 -13.35
CA SER A 7 33.08 4.11 -12.53
C SER A 7 32.91 5.40 -13.33
N GLU A 8 33.24 5.41 -14.63
CA GLU A 8 33.24 6.66 -15.42
C GLU A 8 31.95 6.88 -16.23
N GLU A 9 31.14 5.85 -16.48
CA GLU A 9 29.93 5.98 -17.32
C GLU A 9 28.69 6.53 -16.60
N ARG A 10 28.68 6.56 -15.25
CA ARG A 10 27.54 7.10 -14.49
C ARG A 10 27.45 8.62 -14.44
N THR A 11 28.41 9.33 -15.04
CA THR A 11 28.48 10.80 -15.00
C THR A 11 27.90 11.47 -16.25
N ALA A 12 27.40 10.72 -17.24
CA ALA A 12 26.94 11.28 -18.51
C ALA A 12 25.45 11.04 -18.81
N SER A 13 24.54 11.57 -17.97
CA SER A 13 23.29 12.19 -18.48
C SER A 13 22.56 12.94 -17.36
N ALA A 14 23.19 14.00 -16.85
CA ALA A 14 22.43 15.09 -16.25
C ALA A 14 21.66 15.80 -17.37
N ARG A 15 20.56 15.20 -17.85
CA ARG A 15 19.59 15.96 -18.64
C ARG A 15 18.96 16.94 -17.67
N ALA A 16 19.08 18.22 -18.02
CA ALA A 16 18.47 19.33 -17.31
C ALA A 16 16.98 19.02 -17.09
N ALA A 17 16.63 18.58 -15.88
CA ALA A 17 15.27 18.54 -15.44
C ALA A 17 14.83 19.99 -15.27
N GLY A 18 13.85 20.42 -16.06
CA GLY A 18 13.06 21.58 -15.70
C GLY A 18 12.48 21.42 -14.28
N PRO A 19 11.95 22.49 -13.68
CA PRO A 19 11.34 22.37 -12.35
C PRO A 19 10.37 21.18 -12.37
N PRO A 20 10.49 20.23 -11.42
CA PRO A 20 9.58 19.10 -11.39
C PRO A 20 8.17 19.68 -11.33
N ASP A 21 7.35 19.31 -12.30
CA ASP A 21 5.93 19.57 -12.17
C ASP A 21 5.53 18.84 -10.90
N SER A 22 5.17 19.59 -9.86
CA SER A 22 5.15 19.08 -8.47
C SER A 22 4.20 17.91 -8.25
N ALA A 23 3.34 17.61 -9.24
CA ALA A 23 2.46 16.45 -9.30
C ALA A 23 3.12 15.17 -9.83
N ASP A 24 4.22 15.23 -10.60
CA ASP A 24 4.92 14.07 -11.17
C ASP A 24 6.05 13.52 -10.27
N ALA A 25 6.30 14.17 -9.13
CA ALA A 25 7.44 13.85 -8.26
C ALA A 25 7.16 12.78 -7.19
N VAL A 26 5.89 12.40 -6.99
CA VAL A 26 5.53 11.43 -5.94
C VAL A 26 5.32 10.06 -6.59
N GLY A 27 6.27 9.17 -6.37
CA GLY A 27 6.15 7.76 -6.77
C GLY A 27 4.94 7.07 -6.12
N PRO A 28 4.64 5.82 -6.51
CA PRO A 28 3.48 5.10 -5.99
C PRO A 28 3.51 4.98 -4.47
N VAL A 29 2.34 5.12 -3.85
CA VAL A 29 2.15 4.98 -2.40
C VAL A 29 1.90 3.51 -2.07
N ASP A 30 2.85 2.89 -1.36
CA ASP A 30 2.63 1.59 -0.72
C ASP A 30 1.78 1.76 0.55
N VAL A 31 0.87 0.82 0.82
CA VAL A 31 -0.10 0.89 1.94
C VAL A 31 0.04 -0.33 2.83
N VAL A 32 0.08 -0.09 4.14
CA VAL A 32 -0.03 -1.13 5.16
C VAL A 32 -1.31 -0.89 5.99
N VAL A 33 -2.19 -1.88 6.03
CA VAL A 33 -3.42 -1.86 6.84
C VAL A 33 -3.22 -2.79 8.02
N LEU A 34 -3.20 -2.24 9.24
CA LEU A 34 -3.21 -3.04 10.46
C LEU A 34 -4.63 -3.51 10.73
N ALA A 35 -4.95 -4.67 10.17
CA ALA A 35 -6.27 -5.27 10.18
C ALA A 35 -6.38 -6.41 11.21
N GLY A 36 -5.43 -6.51 12.14
CA GLY A 36 -5.50 -7.41 13.28
C GLY A 36 -6.38 -6.90 14.43
N GLY A 37 -6.71 -7.81 15.33
CA GLY A 37 -7.23 -7.50 16.66
C GLY A 37 -8.75 -7.57 16.81
N THR A 38 -9.17 -7.84 18.04
CA THR A 38 -10.57 -7.92 18.45
C THR A 38 -11.05 -6.60 19.06
N GLY A 39 -12.33 -6.31 18.89
CA GLY A 39 -13.00 -5.14 19.43
C GLY A 39 -13.44 -5.38 20.85
N ARG A 40 -12.69 -4.89 21.85
CA ARG A 40 -13.09 -5.01 23.27
C ARG A 40 -14.48 -4.43 23.55
N ARG A 41 -14.85 -3.34 22.87
CA ARG A 41 -16.17 -2.69 22.99
C ARG A 41 -17.24 -3.30 22.07
N LEU A 42 -16.84 -4.31 21.29
CA LEU A 42 -17.67 -5.02 20.32
C LEU A 42 -17.73 -6.51 20.70
N ASP A 43 -17.74 -6.78 22.01
CA ASP A 43 -17.84 -8.13 22.59
C ASP A 43 -16.77 -9.13 22.08
N GLY A 44 -15.59 -8.61 21.74
CA GLY A 44 -14.48 -9.43 21.25
C GLY A 44 -14.57 -9.80 19.77
N ALA A 45 -15.50 -9.22 19.00
CA ALA A 45 -15.59 -9.43 17.55
C ALA A 45 -14.28 -9.07 16.84
N SER A 46 -13.94 -9.81 15.77
CA SER A 46 -12.84 -9.45 14.86
C SER A 46 -13.11 -8.07 14.26
N LYS A 47 -12.30 -7.05 14.62
CA LYS A 47 -12.46 -5.68 14.13
C LYS A 47 -12.52 -5.56 12.61
N PRO A 48 -11.63 -6.17 11.82
CA PRO A 48 -11.69 -6.04 10.35
C PRO A 48 -13.02 -6.53 9.79
N ASP A 49 -13.69 -7.48 10.46
CA ASP A 49 -14.92 -8.12 10.01
C ASP A 49 -16.19 -7.47 10.56
N VAL A 50 -16.07 -6.46 11.44
CA VAL A 50 -17.21 -5.70 11.92
C VAL A 50 -17.92 -5.06 10.72
N VAL A 51 -19.23 -5.28 10.62
CA VAL A 51 -20.04 -4.70 9.55
C VAL A 51 -20.55 -3.34 9.97
N ALA A 52 -20.20 -2.31 9.20
CA ALA A 52 -20.75 -0.96 9.30
C ALA A 52 -21.30 -0.54 7.94
N ARG A 53 -22.48 0.07 7.89
CA ARG A 53 -23.09 0.52 6.63
C ARG A 53 -23.14 -0.58 5.54
N GLY A 54 -23.36 -1.83 5.95
CA GLY A 54 -23.49 -2.97 5.05
C GLY A 54 -22.18 -3.60 4.54
N LEU A 55 -21.00 -3.10 4.93
CA LEU A 55 -19.71 -3.67 4.55
C LEU A 55 -18.80 -3.86 5.76
N ARG A 56 -17.85 -4.78 5.67
CA ARG A 56 -16.80 -4.97 6.69
C ARG A 56 -15.95 -3.71 6.80
N LEU A 57 -15.45 -3.40 8.00
CA LEU A 57 -14.55 -2.26 8.20
C LEU A 57 -13.31 -2.33 7.30
N LEU A 58 -12.75 -3.53 7.12
CA LEU A 58 -11.63 -3.73 6.19
C LEU A 58 -12.02 -3.42 4.73
N ASP A 59 -13.19 -3.87 4.29
CA ASP A 59 -13.67 -3.64 2.93
C ASP A 59 -13.90 -2.15 2.65
N HIS A 60 -14.32 -1.35 3.66
CA HIS A 60 -14.39 0.10 3.53
C HIS A 60 -13.02 0.73 3.24
N VAL A 61 -11.98 0.28 3.95
CA VAL A 61 -10.62 0.78 3.74
C VAL A 61 -10.16 0.45 2.32
N LEU A 62 -10.32 -0.80 1.89
CA LEU A 62 -9.88 -1.27 0.58
C LEU A 62 -10.65 -0.57 -0.55
N ALA A 63 -11.97 -0.39 -0.41
CA ALA A 63 -12.77 0.37 -1.37
C ALA A 63 -12.31 1.84 -1.46
N GLY A 64 -11.91 2.45 -0.34
CA GLY A 64 -11.33 3.78 -0.31
C GLY A 64 -10.01 3.88 -1.08
N LEU A 65 -9.14 2.87 -0.96
CA LEU A 65 -7.89 2.79 -1.73
C LEU A 65 -8.15 2.69 -3.24
N GLU A 66 -9.12 1.88 -3.67
CA GLU A 66 -9.49 1.83 -5.10
C GLU A 66 -10.05 3.17 -5.61
N GLN A 67 -10.81 3.90 -4.77
CA GLN A 67 -11.26 5.25 -5.12
C GLN A 67 -10.11 6.24 -5.28
N LEU A 68 -9.05 6.11 -4.47
CA LEU A 68 -7.84 6.93 -4.63
C LEU A 68 -7.12 6.64 -5.94
N ARG A 69 -7.00 5.36 -6.35
CA ARG A 69 -6.49 4.99 -7.67
C ARG A 69 -7.30 5.64 -8.79
N GLY A 70 -8.63 5.56 -8.70
CA GLY A 70 -9.54 6.20 -9.67
C GLY A 70 -9.43 7.73 -9.73
N ARG A 71 -8.83 8.36 -8.72
CA ARG A 71 -8.55 9.81 -8.65
C ARG A 71 -7.13 10.18 -9.06
N GLY A 72 -6.37 9.25 -9.61
CA GLY A 72 -5.02 9.49 -10.10
C GLY A 72 -3.93 9.41 -9.01
N VAL A 73 -4.24 8.91 -7.81
CA VAL A 73 -3.21 8.61 -6.81
C VAL A 73 -2.58 7.26 -7.19
N PRO A 74 -1.30 7.22 -7.58
CA PRO A 74 -0.64 5.96 -7.87
C PRO A 74 -0.47 5.18 -6.56
N LEU A 75 -1.10 4.00 -6.48
CA LEU A 75 -0.85 3.07 -5.37
C LEU A 75 0.09 1.96 -5.83
N GLY A 76 1.05 1.64 -4.98
CA GLY A 76 1.92 0.48 -5.12
C GLY A 76 1.27 -0.76 -4.52
N ARG A 77 2.01 -1.43 -3.64
CA ARG A 77 1.57 -2.61 -2.89
C ARG A 77 0.58 -2.21 -1.80
N VAL A 78 -0.46 -3.01 -1.65
CA VAL A 78 -1.36 -2.95 -0.48
C VAL A 78 -1.13 -4.22 0.32
N CYS A 79 -0.72 -4.08 1.57
CA CYS A 79 -0.51 -5.18 2.50
C CYS A 79 -1.43 -5.03 3.70
N ALA A 80 -2.17 -6.08 4.04
CA ALA A 80 -2.90 -6.17 5.30
C ALA A 80 -2.11 -7.04 6.28
N VAL A 81 -1.81 -6.48 7.46
CA VAL A 81 -1.34 -7.26 8.60
C VAL A 81 -2.57 -7.81 9.29
N ALA A 82 -2.86 -9.09 9.07
CA ALA A 82 -4.12 -9.71 9.51
C ALA A 82 -3.96 -11.22 9.72
N PRO A 83 -4.55 -11.78 10.80
CA PRO A 83 -4.52 -13.22 11.04
C PRO A 83 -5.25 -13.98 9.93
N ALA A 84 -4.89 -15.25 9.73
CA ALA A 84 -5.25 -16.04 8.55
C ALA A 84 -6.75 -16.11 8.28
N GLU A 85 -7.58 -16.02 9.32
CA GLU A 85 -9.04 -16.12 9.24
C GLU A 85 -9.69 -14.89 8.59
N VAL A 86 -9.01 -13.73 8.58
CA VAL A 86 -9.52 -12.50 7.96
C VAL A 86 -9.44 -12.65 6.45
N ALA A 87 -10.58 -12.75 5.77
CA ALA A 87 -10.60 -12.85 4.30
C ALA A 87 -10.09 -11.55 3.64
N LEU A 88 -9.19 -11.70 2.66
CA LEU A 88 -8.61 -10.60 1.87
C LEU A 88 -8.93 -10.81 0.39
N PRO A 89 -9.23 -9.74 -0.37
CA PRO A 89 -9.42 -9.84 -1.82
C PRO A 89 -8.09 -10.06 -2.54
N ASP A 90 -8.18 -10.54 -3.78
CA ASP A 90 -7.02 -10.71 -4.65
C ASP A 90 -6.24 -9.39 -4.82
N GLY A 91 -4.91 -9.50 -4.87
CA GLY A 91 -4.03 -8.35 -5.02
C GLY A 91 -3.69 -7.61 -3.71
N VAL A 92 -4.35 -7.93 -2.59
CA VAL A 92 -3.93 -7.49 -1.26
C VAL A 92 -2.97 -8.52 -0.67
N LEU A 93 -1.74 -8.11 -0.40
CA LEU A 93 -0.75 -8.95 0.27
C LEU A 93 -1.15 -9.16 1.73
N ARG A 94 -0.82 -10.33 2.28
CA ARG A 94 -0.95 -10.61 3.72
C ARG A 94 0.41 -10.58 4.39
N ALA A 95 0.47 -9.93 5.54
CA ALA A 95 1.50 -10.16 6.54
C ALA A 95 0.85 -10.66 7.84
N LEU A 96 1.61 -11.40 8.65
CA LEU A 96 1.24 -11.81 10.01
C LEU A 96 2.00 -10.94 11.01
N GLU A 97 1.45 -10.74 12.20
CA GLU A 97 2.13 -10.01 13.30
C GLU A 97 2.99 -10.96 14.17
N ASP A 98 2.87 -12.26 13.89
CA ASP A 98 3.42 -13.41 14.61
C ASP A 98 4.96 -13.55 14.50
#